data_AF-A0A2L0FB93-F1
#
_entry.id   AF-A0A2L0FB93-F1
#
_cell.length_a   1.000
_cell.length_b   1.000
_cell.length_c   1.000
_cell.angle_alpha   90.00
_cell.angle_beta   90.00
_cell.angle_gamma   90.00
#
_symmetry.space_group_name_H-M   'P 1'
#
loop_
_entity.id
_entity.type
_entity.pdbx_description
1 polymer ?
#
loop_
_entity_poly.entity_id
_entity_poly.type
_entity_poly.pdbx_seq_one_letter_code
_entity_poly.pdbx_strand_id
1 'polypeptide(L)'
;MNTTLRRWRPRLLGLTSLALASCGVEPIEEQRSLGGAAAALSGGIAIAGHVGNDASNAGMSGVTVQLSGPVSASAVTDSHGNFIFLGLPAGVYSLAASKPSAAITPSSVSLGSVSADQIQNFTCAGACGAGPAVDPYKEIAIVDPSVTEDARASNATGGPWSFRYLIEQMTPSGVDPADFVAEWLEGFQPLTINGYPTTPRGLPPLLDLWPTRPDGKLDLAQAPFQLLGIFNRTDLHASGSGEARFVFGIIPRNRPVAGMTVIFEYRLPTNALVTDRLNWITRFHALGQYPFGAQYNEELQEITDLFTQRGAERSTMGNPNASALGQLRTSETLLGGAPWSWREFHLVPEPTGYQAFLRLALAAQTPDQQLNGDAALESFLLANRTGIIAGVTPLDAQFLGGEAEGSIVPSATKWVFPGADEPLRHAFAGQTCNGCHNAETEQLATFYHVAPFAVPGPDGTGVLSNFVKQVEIPRRVSFMQNRLTCAPLAGNCSPGSESVVP
;
A
#
# COMPACT_ATOMS: atom_id res chain seq x y z
N MET A 1 42.37 -17.97 -19.58
CA MET A 1 43.50 -17.21 -19.00
C MET A 1 43.62 -15.88 -19.74
N ASN A 2 43.79 -14.78 -19.01
CA ASN A 2 43.64 -13.36 -19.39
C ASN A 2 42.20 -12.80 -19.44
N THR A 3 41.62 -12.65 -18.25
CA THR A 3 40.53 -11.69 -17.97
C THR A 3 41.14 -10.38 -17.45
N THR A 4 41.03 -9.32 -18.24
CA THR A 4 41.35 -7.95 -17.83
C THR A 4 40.28 -7.42 -16.88
N LEU A 5 40.58 -7.44 -15.58
CA LEU A 5 39.82 -6.75 -14.55
C LEU A 5 39.90 -5.23 -14.79
N ARG A 6 38.79 -4.61 -15.23
CA ARG A 6 38.63 -3.16 -15.16
C ARG A 6 38.52 -2.76 -13.68
N ARG A 7 39.59 -2.13 -13.18
CA ARG A 7 39.62 -1.47 -11.87
C ARG A 7 38.50 -0.43 -11.79
N TRP A 8 37.57 -0.65 -10.86
CA TRP A 8 36.67 0.38 -10.36
C TRP A 8 37.51 1.50 -9.73
N ARG A 9 37.32 2.74 -10.21
CA ARG A 9 37.82 3.93 -9.54
C ARG A 9 36.69 4.46 -8.65
N PRO A 10 36.88 4.62 -7.33
CA PRO A 10 35.94 5.37 -6.52
C PRO A 10 36.02 6.83 -6.96
N ARG A 11 34.92 7.39 -7.45
CA ARG A 11 34.81 8.84 -7.63
C ARG A 11 34.54 9.44 -6.25
N LEU A 12 35.58 10.01 -5.63
CA LEU A 12 35.39 11.01 -4.57
C LEU A 12 34.66 12.20 -5.21
N LEU A 13 33.39 12.41 -4.85
CA LEU A 13 32.74 13.70 -5.06
C LEU A 13 33.20 14.63 -3.93
N GLY A 14 33.98 15.64 -4.31
CA GLY A 14 34.26 16.79 -3.47
C GLY A 14 32.99 17.59 -3.25
N LEU A 15 32.67 17.86 -1.99
CA LEU A 15 31.67 18.84 -1.58
C LEU A 15 32.13 20.23 -2.01
N THR A 16 31.57 20.75 -3.10
CA THR A 16 31.51 22.19 -3.35
C THR A 16 30.06 22.62 -3.27
N SER A 17 29.76 23.37 -2.22
CA SER A 17 28.53 24.12 -2.02
C SER A 17 28.30 25.06 -3.21
N LEU A 18 27.33 24.73 -4.05
CA LEU A 18 26.72 25.67 -4.99
C LEU A 18 25.22 25.74 -4.72
N ALA A 19 24.79 26.96 -4.44
CA ALA A 19 23.42 27.37 -4.26
C ALA A 19 22.60 27.06 -5.53
N LEU A 20 21.54 26.28 -5.37
CA LEU A 20 20.49 26.13 -6.37
C LEU A 20 19.49 27.27 -6.20
N ALA A 21 19.51 28.20 -7.15
CA ALA A 21 18.48 29.21 -7.31
C ALA A 21 17.23 28.53 -7.91
N SER A 22 16.18 28.56 -7.10
CA SER A 22 14.77 28.32 -7.43
C SER A 22 14.29 29.27 -8.54
N CYS A 23 13.45 28.76 -9.44
CA CYS A 23 12.52 29.58 -10.21
C CYS A 23 11.10 29.15 -9.84
N GLY A 24 10.42 30.00 -9.08
CA GLY A 24 8.97 29.89 -8.88
C GLY A 24 8.37 30.38 -7.57
N VAL A 25 9.03 31.24 -6.77
CA VAL A 25 8.35 32.01 -5.69
C VAL A 25 8.94 33.42 -5.63
N GLU A 26 8.07 34.44 -5.59
CA GLU A 26 8.37 35.77 -5.02
C GLU A 26 7.08 36.38 -4.44
N PRO A 27 7.14 37.37 -3.51
CA PRO A 27 8.08 37.55 -2.40
C PRO A 27 7.33 37.75 -1.05
N ILE A 28 8.03 37.56 0.07
CA ILE A 28 7.53 37.81 1.43
C ILE A 28 8.06 39.15 1.92
N GLU A 29 7.17 40.12 2.14
CA GLU A 29 7.30 41.08 3.25
C GLU A 29 5.95 41.79 3.54
N GLU A 30 5.12 41.17 4.37
CA GLU A 30 4.58 41.84 5.56
C GLU A 30 4.32 40.76 6.62
N GLN A 31 5.14 40.80 7.66
CA GLN A 31 5.09 39.89 8.79
C GLN A 31 3.75 40.00 9.53
N ARG A 32 2.85 39.07 9.27
CA ARG A 32 2.04 38.46 10.32
C ARG A 32 2.54 37.03 10.53
N SER A 33 3.29 36.89 11.62
CA SER A 33 3.65 35.62 12.25
C SER A 33 2.56 34.56 12.12
N LEU A 34 2.82 33.51 11.34
CA LEU A 34 2.34 32.16 11.60
C LEU A 34 3.58 31.28 11.60
N GLY A 35 4.21 31.23 12.78
CA GLY A 35 5.47 30.56 13.01
C GLY A 35 5.40 29.05 12.78
N GLY A 36 6.58 28.48 12.51
CA GLY A 36 6.87 27.09 12.77
C GLY A 36 6.58 26.76 14.22
N ALA A 37 5.38 26.23 14.42
CA ALA A 37 4.97 25.37 15.51
C ALA A 37 4.14 24.28 14.83
N ALA A 38 4.80 23.25 14.34
CA ALA A 38 4.14 21.98 14.08
C ALA A 38 3.64 21.49 15.45
N ALA A 39 2.39 21.81 15.73
CA ALA A 39 1.56 21.42 16.87
C ALA A 39 2.36 21.08 18.15
N ALA A 40 2.69 22.11 18.93
CA ALA A 40 2.47 21.94 20.36
C ALA A 40 0.96 21.74 20.53
N LEU A 41 0.50 20.47 20.53
CA LEU A 41 -0.84 20.11 20.92
C LEU A 41 -1.04 20.66 22.34
N SER A 42 -1.74 21.79 22.46
CA SER A 42 -2.51 22.03 23.68
C SER A 42 -3.43 20.82 23.79
N GLY A 43 -3.20 19.97 24.80
CA GLY A 43 -3.80 18.63 24.96
C GLY A 43 -5.32 18.63 24.83
N GLY A 44 -5.81 18.49 23.61
CA GLY A 44 -7.20 18.25 23.28
C GLY A 44 -7.45 16.75 23.21
N ILE A 45 -8.63 16.35 23.66
CA ILE A 45 -9.08 14.96 23.74
C ILE A 45 -9.38 14.42 22.35
N ALA A 46 -9.04 13.16 22.10
CA ALA A 46 -9.47 12.42 20.93
C ALA A 46 -10.60 11.44 21.26
N ILE A 47 -11.59 11.34 20.38
CA ILE A 47 -12.63 10.29 20.43
C ILE A 47 -12.59 9.55 19.11
N ALA A 48 -12.31 8.25 19.15
CA ALA A 48 -12.17 7.43 17.95
C ALA A 48 -12.91 6.10 18.09
N GLY A 49 -12.93 5.31 17.03
CA GLY A 49 -13.46 3.96 17.08
C GLY A 49 -13.58 3.30 15.72
N HIS A 50 -14.13 2.10 15.74
CA HIS A 50 -14.33 1.26 14.57
C HIS A 50 -15.79 0.83 14.46
N VAL A 51 -16.28 0.74 13.22
CA VAL A 51 -17.59 0.17 12.90
C VAL A 51 -17.39 -1.10 12.09
N GLY A 52 -17.70 -2.26 12.69
CA GLY A 52 -17.58 -3.57 12.06
C GLY A 52 -18.91 -4.15 11.64
N ASN A 53 -18.91 -4.97 10.59
CA ASN A 53 -20.02 -5.84 10.23
C ASN A 53 -20.21 -6.90 11.34
N ASP A 54 -21.42 -7.10 11.82
CA ASP A 54 -21.71 -8.05 12.90
C ASP A 54 -21.45 -9.52 12.54
N ALA A 55 -21.64 -9.90 11.27
CA ALA A 55 -21.46 -11.26 10.78
C ALA A 55 -20.02 -11.58 10.42
N SER A 56 -19.27 -10.63 9.86
CA SER A 56 -17.91 -10.87 9.33
C SER A 56 -16.79 -10.13 10.06
N ASN A 57 -17.10 -9.21 10.97
CA ASN A 57 -16.17 -8.23 11.55
C ASN A 57 -15.43 -7.36 10.52
N ALA A 58 -15.80 -7.41 9.24
CA ALA A 58 -15.22 -6.57 8.22
C ALA A 58 -15.52 -5.09 8.51
N GLY A 59 -14.52 -4.23 8.31
CA GLY A 59 -14.67 -2.79 8.46
C GLY A 59 -15.78 -2.23 7.57
N MET A 60 -16.65 -1.40 8.14
CA MET A 60 -17.80 -0.84 7.44
C MET A 60 -17.55 0.62 7.05
N SER A 61 -17.27 0.83 5.77
CA SER A 61 -17.14 2.17 5.20
C SER A 61 -18.48 2.90 5.06
N GLY A 62 -18.42 4.24 5.12
CA GLY A 62 -19.56 5.11 4.82
C GLY A 62 -20.60 5.20 5.95
N VAL A 63 -20.26 4.80 7.17
CA VAL A 63 -21.10 5.00 8.36
C VAL A 63 -20.86 6.41 8.87
N THR A 64 -21.92 7.20 9.01
CA THR A 64 -21.83 8.55 9.59
C THR A 64 -21.88 8.45 11.10
N VAL A 65 -20.84 8.96 11.77
CA VAL A 65 -20.77 9.11 13.23
C VAL A 65 -20.89 10.58 13.56
N GLN A 66 -21.90 10.94 14.33
CA GLN A 66 -22.15 12.29 14.82
C GLN A 66 -21.69 12.42 16.26
N LEU A 67 -20.89 13.45 16.54
CA LEU A 67 -20.46 13.87 17.87
C LEU A 67 -21.32 15.06 18.32
N SER A 68 -21.84 14.99 19.54
CA SER A 68 -22.58 16.09 20.19
C SER A 68 -22.05 16.33 21.60
N GLY A 69 -21.91 17.60 21.99
CA GLY A 69 -21.34 18.02 23.26
C GLY A 69 -20.88 19.49 23.21
N PRO A 70 -19.84 19.89 23.96
CA PRO A 70 -19.21 21.21 23.83
C PRO A 70 -18.78 21.57 22.41
N VAL A 71 -18.44 20.55 21.61
CA VAL A 71 -18.18 20.64 20.17
C VAL A 71 -19.11 19.64 19.48
N SER A 72 -19.72 20.05 18.37
CA SER A 72 -20.48 19.16 17.50
C SER A 72 -19.75 18.98 16.18
N ALA A 73 -19.62 17.74 15.73
CA ALA A 73 -18.88 17.37 14.52
C ALA A 73 -19.43 16.08 13.92
N SER A 74 -19.10 15.82 12.66
CA SER A 74 -19.43 14.58 11.96
C SER A 74 -18.17 13.94 11.40
N ALA A 75 -18.07 12.62 11.51
CA ALA A 75 -17.07 11.81 10.82
C ALA A 75 -17.77 10.74 9.98
N VAL A 76 -17.13 10.31 8.89
CA VAL A 76 -17.57 9.16 8.08
C VAL A 76 -16.49 8.09 8.17
N THR A 77 -16.91 6.85 8.40
CA THR A 77 -15.95 5.75 8.51
C THR A 77 -15.23 5.48 7.20
N ASP A 78 -13.94 5.22 7.31
CA ASP A 78 -13.07 4.92 6.19
C ASP A 78 -13.25 3.48 5.64
N SER A 79 -12.42 3.07 4.68
CA SER A 79 -12.49 1.72 4.08
C SER A 79 -12.17 0.59 5.06
N HIS A 80 -11.61 0.90 6.23
CA HIS A 80 -11.37 0.00 7.35
C HIS A 80 -12.43 0.11 8.44
N GLY A 81 -13.44 0.98 8.27
CA GLY A 81 -14.48 1.18 9.26
C GLY A 81 -14.09 2.13 10.40
N ASN A 82 -12.94 2.81 10.32
CA ASN A 82 -12.43 3.65 11.39
C ASN A 82 -12.96 5.09 11.30
N PHE A 83 -13.10 5.75 12.43
CA PHE A 83 -13.43 7.18 12.54
C PHE A 83 -12.68 7.85 13.70
N ILE A 84 -12.47 9.16 13.62
CA ILE A 84 -11.85 9.94 14.69
C ILE A 84 -12.32 11.41 14.75
N PHE A 85 -12.39 11.92 15.97
CA PHE A 85 -12.51 13.34 16.32
C PHE A 85 -11.29 13.75 17.15
N LEU A 86 -10.65 14.86 16.80
CA LEU A 86 -9.43 15.36 17.44
C LEU A 86 -9.66 16.73 18.08
N GLY A 87 -8.80 17.09 19.03
CA GLY A 87 -8.73 18.45 19.57
C GLY A 87 -9.95 18.86 20.40
N LEU A 88 -10.65 17.90 21.02
CA LEU A 88 -11.87 18.17 21.77
C LEU A 88 -11.56 18.73 23.17
N PRO A 89 -12.27 19.75 23.65
CA PRO A 89 -12.18 20.16 25.06
C PRO A 89 -12.80 19.11 25.99
N ALA A 90 -12.45 19.14 27.28
CA ALA A 90 -13.14 18.30 28.26
C ALA A 90 -14.62 18.67 28.39
N GLY A 91 -15.49 17.67 28.50
CA GLY A 91 -16.92 17.90 28.68
C GLY A 91 -17.76 16.67 28.39
N VAL A 92 -19.08 16.85 28.40
CA VAL A 92 -20.02 15.74 28.21
C VAL A 92 -20.27 15.52 26.73
N TYR A 93 -19.95 14.32 26.24
CA TYR A 93 -20.13 13.96 24.85
C TYR A 93 -21.09 12.79 24.66
N SER A 94 -21.71 12.75 23.49
CA SER A 94 -22.45 11.60 22.97
C SER A 94 -22.10 11.37 21.51
N LEU A 95 -22.17 10.11 21.10
CA LEU A 95 -22.03 9.67 19.72
C LEU A 95 -23.35 9.10 19.22
N ALA A 96 -23.67 9.36 17.96
CA ALA A 96 -24.75 8.70 17.25
C ALA A 96 -24.25 8.21 15.90
N ALA A 97 -24.32 6.91 15.65
CA ALA A 97 -23.85 6.30 14.42
C ALA A 97 -25.04 5.87 13.57
N SER A 98 -25.00 6.17 12.27
CA SER A 98 -26.10 5.89 11.35
C SER A 98 -25.61 5.56 9.95
N LYS A 99 -26.36 4.68 9.29
CA LYS A 99 -26.22 4.34 7.88
C LYS A 99 -27.62 3.97 7.34
N PRO A 100 -28.04 4.46 6.16
CA PRO A 100 -29.38 4.18 5.66
C PRO A 100 -29.67 2.68 5.56
N SER A 101 -30.87 2.29 5.98
CA SER A 101 -31.36 0.90 5.95
C SER A 101 -30.53 -0.11 6.78
N ALA A 102 -29.53 0.36 7.52
CA ALA A 102 -28.68 -0.44 8.39
C ALA A 102 -29.10 -0.31 9.85
N ALA A 103 -28.86 -1.37 10.63
CA ALA A 103 -29.02 -1.35 12.08
C ALA A 103 -27.64 -1.15 12.73
N ILE A 104 -27.45 -0.04 13.45
CA ILE A 104 -26.23 0.23 14.21
C ILE A 104 -26.47 -0.08 15.68
N THR A 105 -25.59 -0.88 16.27
CA THR A 105 -25.65 -1.25 17.69
C THR A 105 -24.34 -0.88 18.41
N PRO A 106 -24.41 -0.03 19.44
CA PRO A 106 -25.54 0.84 19.81
C PRO A 106 -25.76 1.96 18.78
N SER A 107 -27.00 2.41 18.52
CA SER A 107 -27.23 3.52 17.57
C SER A 107 -26.83 4.90 18.14
N SER A 108 -26.80 5.02 19.47
CA SER A 108 -26.26 6.18 20.18
C SER A 108 -25.69 5.78 21.54
N VAL A 109 -24.60 6.45 21.94
CA VAL A 109 -23.91 6.25 23.22
C VAL A 109 -23.65 7.61 23.87
N SER A 110 -24.03 7.75 25.14
CA SER A 110 -23.53 8.84 25.99
C SER A 110 -22.20 8.42 26.60
N LEU A 111 -21.13 9.15 26.29
CA LEU A 111 -19.80 8.91 26.86
C LEU A 111 -19.65 9.54 28.26
N GLY A 112 -20.63 10.33 28.69
CA GLY A 112 -20.55 11.06 29.96
C GLY A 112 -19.47 12.15 29.90
N SER A 113 -18.93 12.52 31.07
CA SER A 113 -17.86 13.52 31.16
C SER A 113 -16.54 12.93 30.65
N VAL A 114 -16.12 13.37 29.47
CA VAL A 114 -14.86 13.00 28.86
C VAL A 114 -13.79 14.03 29.23
N SER A 115 -12.72 13.57 29.88
CA SER A 115 -11.55 14.39 30.25
C SER A 115 -10.23 13.83 29.73
N ALA A 116 -10.29 12.70 29.02
CA ALA A 116 -9.17 12.00 28.40
C ALA A 116 -9.72 11.24 27.19
N ASP A 117 -8.83 10.84 26.29
CA ASP A 117 -9.22 10.17 25.06
C ASP A 117 -10.12 8.95 25.27
N GLN A 118 -11.00 8.68 24.31
CA GLN A 118 -11.96 7.57 24.36
C GLN A 118 -11.98 6.78 23.05
N ILE A 119 -12.24 5.48 23.17
CA ILE A 119 -12.53 4.60 22.05
C ILE A 119 -13.96 4.08 22.20
N GLN A 120 -14.79 4.29 21.19
CA GLN A 120 -16.15 3.79 21.14
C GLN A 120 -16.41 3.08 19.81
N ASN A 121 -16.57 1.76 19.87
CA ASN A 121 -16.87 0.94 18.70
C ASN A 121 -18.37 0.76 18.48
N PHE A 122 -18.75 0.46 17.25
CA PHE A 122 -20.11 0.13 16.86
C PHE A 122 -20.11 -1.17 16.05
N THR A 123 -21.25 -1.84 16.05
CA THR A 123 -21.53 -2.95 15.14
C THR A 123 -22.64 -2.56 14.18
N CYS A 124 -22.56 -3.10 12.97
CA CYS A 124 -23.41 -2.74 11.86
C CYS A 124 -24.03 -4.03 11.30
N ALA A 125 -25.34 -4.13 11.30
CA ALA A 125 -26.12 -5.28 10.84
C ALA A 125 -27.16 -4.88 9.77
N GLY A 126 -27.77 -5.86 9.12
CA GLY A 126 -28.81 -5.62 8.09
C GLY A 126 -28.20 -5.11 6.78
N ALA A 127 -28.53 -3.89 6.34
CA ALA A 127 -28.00 -3.36 5.08
C ALA A 127 -26.49 -2.98 5.11
N CYS A 128 -25.80 -3.25 6.22
CA CYS A 128 -24.35 -3.09 6.34
C CYS A 128 -23.62 -4.11 5.47
N GLY A 129 -23.38 -3.77 4.20
CA GLY A 129 -22.85 -4.71 3.20
C GLY A 129 -23.94 -5.35 2.33
N ALA A 130 -25.19 -4.86 2.41
CA ALA A 130 -26.18 -5.18 1.39
C ALA A 130 -25.92 -4.31 0.16
N GLY A 131 -25.40 -4.94 -0.88
CA GLY A 131 -25.29 -4.36 -2.22
C GLY A 131 -25.33 -5.45 -3.27
N PRO A 132 -25.08 -5.10 -4.54
CA PRO A 132 -24.92 -6.08 -5.60
C PRO A 132 -23.95 -7.20 -5.18
N ALA A 133 -24.23 -8.43 -5.60
CA ALA A 133 -23.33 -9.55 -5.33
C ALA A 133 -21.99 -9.31 -6.03
N VAL A 134 -20.91 -9.26 -5.28
CA VAL A 134 -19.53 -9.10 -5.78
C VAL A 134 -18.86 -10.47 -5.71
N ASP A 135 -18.34 -10.95 -6.84
CA ASP A 135 -17.49 -12.14 -6.86
C ASP A 135 -16.05 -11.74 -6.48
N PRO A 136 -15.57 -12.11 -5.27
CA PRO A 136 -14.29 -11.62 -4.78
C PRO A 136 -13.10 -12.04 -5.63
N TYR A 137 -13.18 -13.18 -6.32
CA TYR A 137 -12.06 -13.73 -7.09
C TYR A 137 -12.11 -13.36 -8.58
N LYS A 138 -13.18 -12.69 -9.01
CA LYS A 138 -13.30 -12.05 -10.32
C LYS A 138 -13.15 -10.53 -10.28
N GLU A 139 -13.45 -9.91 -9.15
CA GLU A 139 -13.58 -8.45 -9.09
C GLU A 139 -12.53 -7.79 -8.18
N ILE A 140 -11.93 -8.55 -7.26
CA ILE A 140 -11.02 -8.01 -6.22
C ILE A 140 -9.65 -8.68 -6.22
N ALA A 141 -9.58 -10.01 -6.14
CA ALA A 141 -8.36 -10.79 -6.05
C ALA A 141 -8.34 -11.84 -7.17
N ILE A 142 -7.98 -11.40 -8.38
CA ILE A 142 -8.03 -12.20 -9.59
C ILE A 142 -6.76 -13.05 -9.67
N VAL A 143 -6.89 -14.29 -9.20
CA VAL A 143 -5.77 -15.26 -9.08
C VAL A 143 -5.98 -16.54 -9.88
N ASP A 144 -7.10 -16.67 -10.58
CA ASP A 144 -7.45 -17.88 -11.34
C ASP A 144 -6.37 -18.20 -12.40
N PRO A 145 -5.93 -19.48 -12.54
CA PRO A 145 -4.93 -19.89 -13.51
C PRO A 145 -5.25 -19.52 -14.95
N SER A 146 -6.53 -19.46 -15.33
CA SER A 146 -6.94 -19.03 -16.68
C SER A 146 -6.59 -17.56 -16.98
N VAL A 147 -6.29 -16.76 -15.95
CA VAL A 147 -5.81 -15.37 -16.05
C VAL A 147 -4.29 -15.33 -15.86
N THR A 148 -3.78 -15.95 -14.79
CA THR A 148 -2.37 -15.84 -14.40
C THR A 148 -1.42 -16.61 -15.32
N GLU A 149 -1.92 -17.64 -16.00
CA GLU A 149 -1.19 -18.43 -17.01
C GLU A 149 -1.62 -18.09 -18.45
N ASP A 150 -2.45 -17.06 -18.66
CA ASP A 150 -2.85 -16.60 -19.99
C ASP A 150 -1.64 -16.09 -20.81
N ALA A 151 -1.73 -16.13 -22.14
CA ALA A 151 -0.70 -15.58 -23.03
C ALA A 151 -0.40 -14.10 -22.76
N ARG A 152 -1.36 -13.34 -22.21
CA ARG A 152 -1.18 -11.96 -21.77
C ARG A 152 -0.20 -11.81 -20.61
N ALA A 153 0.03 -12.84 -19.79
CA ALA A 153 1.00 -12.81 -18.70
C ALA A 153 2.43 -13.19 -19.13
N SER A 154 2.64 -13.61 -20.38
CA SER A 154 3.92 -14.13 -20.85
C SER A 154 4.95 -13.04 -21.18
N ASN A 155 6.09 -13.07 -20.48
CA ASN A 155 7.24 -12.22 -20.79
C ASN A 155 7.80 -12.49 -22.21
N ALA A 156 7.75 -13.74 -22.66
CA ALA A 156 8.31 -14.14 -23.96
C ALA A 156 7.59 -13.46 -25.14
N THR A 157 6.26 -13.36 -25.06
CA THR A 157 5.44 -12.69 -26.07
C THR A 157 5.25 -11.19 -25.81
N GLY A 158 5.69 -10.70 -24.63
CA GLY A 158 5.47 -9.31 -24.22
C GLY A 158 3.99 -9.02 -23.97
N GLY A 159 3.25 -9.98 -23.40
CA GLY A 159 1.83 -9.82 -23.14
C GLY A 159 1.55 -8.66 -22.14
N PRO A 160 0.38 -8.01 -22.21
CA PRO A 160 0.07 -6.79 -21.45
C PRO A 160 0.07 -6.95 -19.92
N TRP A 161 0.02 -8.17 -19.41
CA TRP A 161 0.09 -8.50 -17.98
C TRP A 161 1.44 -9.07 -17.55
N SER A 162 2.40 -9.13 -18.48
CA SER A 162 3.73 -9.65 -18.21
C SER A 162 4.61 -8.63 -17.48
N PHE A 163 5.54 -9.10 -16.64
CA PHE A 163 6.53 -8.25 -15.97
C PHE A 163 7.29 -7.39 -16.99
N ARG A 164 7.68 -7.99 -18.12
CA ARG A 164 8.34 -7.31 -19.23
C ARG A 164 7.54 -6.11 -19.72
N TYR A 165 6.27 -6.33 -20.07
CA TYR A 165 5.44 -5.28 -20.66
C TYR A 165 5.29 -4.10 -19.69
N LEU A 166 5.02 -4.37 -18.41
CA LEU A 166 4.87 -3.32 -17.40
C LEU A 166 6.15 -2.49 -17.25
N ILE A 167 7.33 -3.13 -17.23
CA ILE A 167 8.62 -2.44 -17.23
C ILE A 167 8.81 -1.60 -18.50
N GLU A 168 8.48 -2.13 -19.68
CA GLU A 168 8.56 -1.40 -20.96
C GLU A 168 7.66 -0.15 -20.97
N GLN A 169 6.46 -0.23 -20.37
CA GLN A 169 5.54 0.91 -20.27
C GLN A 169 6.05 2.02 -19.34
N MET A 170 6.73 1.69 -18.24
CA MET A 170 7.27 2.70 -17.30
C MET A 170 8.67 3.20 -17.62
N THR A 171 9.45 2.47 -18.41
CA THR A 171 10.81 2.86 -18.81
C THR A 171 10.76 4.23 -19.53
N PRO A 172 11.62 5.22 -19.28
CA PRO A 172 11.58 6.48 -20.01
C PRO A 172 11.77 6.30 -21.53
N SER A 173 11.12 7.14 -22.36
CA SER A 173 11.35 7.08 -23.82
C SER A 173 12.84 7.27 -24.17
N GLY A 174 13.34 6.40 -25.06
CA GLY A 174 14.73 6.40 -25.50
C GLY A 174 15.70 5.64 -24.58
N VAL A 175 15.23 5.10 -23.46
CA VAL A 175 16.01 4.22 -22.58
C VAL A 175 15.72 2.76 -22.93
N ASP A 176 16.75 1.91 -22.96
CA ASP A 176 16.57 0.47 -23.08
C ASP A 176 15.96 -0.07 -21.76
N PRO A 177 14.82 -0.78 -21.79
CA PRO A 177 14.20 -1.34 -20.60
C PRO A 177 15.13 -2.18 -19.72
N ALA A 178 16.16 -2.82 -20.29
CA ALA A 178 17.14 -3.57 -19.50
C ALA A 178 18.06 -2.65 -18.67
N ASP A 179 18.37 -1.45 -19.17
CA ASP A 179 19.12 -0.46 -18.40
C ASP A 179 18.26 0.10 -17.26
N PHE A 180 16.96 0.30 -17.49
CA PHE A 180 16.01 0.70 -16.45
C PHE A 180 15.90 -0.36 -15.33
N VAL A 181 15.85 -1.65 -15.68
CA VAL A 181 15.90 -2.74 -14.71
C VAL A 181 17.23 -2.76 -13.96
N ALA A 182 18.36 -2.56 -14.64
CA ALA A 182 19.66 -2.52 -13.98
C ALA A 182 19.72 -1.40 -12.91
N GLU A 183 19.18 -0.22 -13.22
CA GLU A 183 19.05 0.89 -12.26
C GLU A 183 18.16 0.56 -11.06
N TRP A 184 17.08 -0.20 -11.26
CA TRP A 184 16.26 -0.71 -10.15
C TRP A 184 17.05 -1.70 -9.28
N LEU A 185 17.84 -2.59 -9.90
CA LEU A 185 18.63 -3.60 -9.18
C LEU A 185 19.73 -2.98 -8.31
N GLU A 186 20.22 -1.78 -8.62
CA GLU A 186 21.15 -1.03 -7.76
C GLU A 186 20.53 -0.70 -6.39
N GLY A 187 19.20 -0.57 -6.30
CA GLY A 187 18.50 -0.35 -5.03
C GLY A 187 18.54 -1.52 -4.05
N PHE A 188 19.13 -2.65 -4.45
CA PHE A 188 19.39 -3.80 -3.57
C PHE A 188 20.78 -3.78 -2.93
N GLN A 189 21.68 -2.90 -3.40
CA GLN A 189 22.95 -2.64 -2.71
C GLN A 189 22.70 -2.00 -1.34
N PRO A 190 23.65 -2.09 -0.39
CA PRO A 190 23.52 -1.41 0.90
C PRO A 190 23.40 0.11 0.71
N LEU A 191 22.28 0.66 1.18
CA LEU A 191 21.96 2.09 1.14
C LEU A 191 21.63 2.61 2.54
N THR A 192 21.67 3.94 2.70
CA THR A 192 21.12 4.61 3.88
C THR A 192 19.90 5.41 3.48
N ILE A 193 18.76 5.09 4.05
CA ILE A 193 17.47 5.74 3.80
C ILE A 193 16.99 6.34 5.12
N ASN A 194 16.68 7.64 5.13
CA ASN A 194 16.28 8.38 6.33
C ASN A 194 17.27 8.30 7.51
N GLY A 195 18.57 8.12 7.21
CA GLY A 195 19.59 7.92 8.24
C GLY A 195 19.74 6.48 8.72
N TYR A 196 18.89 5.55 8.27
CA TYR A 196 18.97 4.14 8.63
C TYR A 196 19.61 3.29 7.53
N PRO A 197 20.56 2.39 7.85
CA PRO A 197 21.13 1.46 6.89
C PRO A 197 20.09 0.40 6.49
N THR A 198 20.15 -0.03 5.23
CA THR A 198 19.37 -1.15 4.70
C THR A 198 20.20 -2.42 4.64
N THR A 199 19.56 -3.56 4.82
CA THR A 199 20.18 -4.89 4.80
C THR A 199 20.82 -5.17 3.43
N PRO A 200 22.07 -5.64 3.37
CA PRO A 200 22.69 -6.03 2.10
C PRO A 200 21.95 -7.17 1.39
N ARG A 201 21.63 -7.01 0.10
CA ARG A 201 21.03 -8.07 -0.73
C ARG A 201 21.93 -8.48 -1.89
N GLY A 202 22.18 -9.78 -1.99
CA GLY A 202 22.96 -10.41 -3.05
C GLY A 202 22.10 -10.71 -4.26
N LEU A 203 22.40 -10.06 -5.39
CA LEU A 203 21.73 -10.28 -6.67
C LEU A 203 22.02 -11.60 -7.40
N PRO A 204 23.14 -12.34 -7.19
CA PRO A 204 23.44 -13.54 -7.99
C PRO A 204 22.30 -14.57 -8.07
N PRO A 205 21.57 -14.92 -6.99
CA PRO A 205 20.44 -15.86 -7.08
C PRO A 205 19.34 -15.45 -8.05
N LEU A 206 19.11 -14.14 -8.26
CA LEU A 206 18.17 -13.63 -9.26
C LEU A 206 18.80 -13.62 -10.65
N LEU A 207 20.05 -13.14 -10.77
CA LEU A 207 20.74 -13.04 -12.06
C LEU A 207 21.02 -14.41 -12.68
N ASP A 208 21.24 -15.45 -11.88
CA ASP A 208 21.38 -16.84 -12.35
C ASP A 208 20.09 -17.38 -13.00
N LEU A 209 18.93 -16.81 -12.65
CA LEU A 209 17.63 -17.15 -13.23
C LEU A 209 17.27 -16.28 -14.43
N TRP A 210 18.01 -15.21 -14.68
CA TRP A 210 17.67 -14.19 -15.69
C TRP A 210 18.78 -14.06 -16.74
N PRO A 211 18.65 -14.75 -17.89
CA PRO A 211 19.63 -14.71 -18.96
C PRO A 211 19.87 -13.30 -19.51
N THR A 212 21.05 -13.11 -20.09
CA THR A 212 21.40 -11.89 -20.82
C THR A 212 21.32 -12.11 -22.33
N ARG A 213 21.03 -11.01 -23.05
CA ARG A 213 21.12 -10.89 -24.50
C ARG A 213 22.60 -10.87 -24.94
N PRO A 214 22.91 -11.03 -26.25
CA PRO A 214 24.28 -10.99 -26.75
C PRO A 214 25.06 -9.69 -26.48
N ASP A 215 24.36 -8.58 -26.23
CA ASP A 215 24.95 -7.29 -25.84
C ASP A 215 25.32 -7.21 -24.34
N GLY A 216 25.05 -8.28 -23.58
CA GLY A 216 25.34 -8.40 -22.15
C GLY A 216 24.25 -7.86 -21.23
N LYS A 217 23.16 -7.28 -21.76
CA LYS A 217 22.04 -6.76 -20.95
C LYS A 217 21.05 -7.87 -20.60
N LEU A 218 20.28 -7.70 -19.52
CA LEU A 218 19.21 -8.64 -19.16
C LEU A 218 18.20 -8.78 -20.32
N ASP A 219 17.76 -10.01 -20.56
CA ASP A 219 16.73 -10.32 -21.55
C ASP A 219 15.35 -10.31 -20.88
N LEU A 220 14.59 -9.21 -21.05
CA LEU A 220 13.27 -9.11 -20.43
C LEU A 220 12.28 -10.17 -20.96
N ALA A 221 12.49 -10.72 -22.16
CA ALA A 221 11.66 -11.81 -22.67
C ALA A 221 11.82 -13.11 -21.84
N GLN A 222 12.93 -13.21 -21.10
CA GLN A 222 13.26 -14.33 -20.21
C GLN A 222 13.29 -13.91 -18.74
N ALA A 223 12.62 -12.81 -18.38
CA ALA A 223 12.50 -12.41 -16.98
C ALA A 223 11.84 -13.52 -16.14
N PRO A 224 12.38 -13.87 -14.97
CA PRO A 224 11.92 -15.02 -14.17
C PRO A 224 10.60 -14.78 -13.42
N PHE A 225 10.00 -13.61 -13.55
CA PHE A 225 8.79 -13.19 -12.82
C PHE A 225 7.52 -13.70 -13.50
N GLN A 226 6.75 -14.50 -12.76
CA GLN A 226 5.45 -15.02 -13.19
C GLN A 226 4.31 -14.29 -12.49
N LEU A 227 3.22 -14.01 -13.20
CA LEU A 227 2.06 -13.36 -12.62
C LEU A 227 1.39 -14.30 -11.61
N LEU A 228 1.14 -13.81 -10.40
CA LEU A 228 0.42 -14.52 -9.34
C LEU A 228 -1.00 -14.00 -9.14
N GLY A 229 -1.27 -12.76 -9.57
CA GLY A 229 -2.61 -12.20 -9.52
C GLY A 229 -2.68 -10.71 -9.82
N ILE A 230 -3.90 -10.28 -10.13
CA ILE A 230 -4.27 -8.89 -10.35
C ILE A 230 -5.27 -8.50 -9.27
N PHE A 231 -5.04 -7.38 -8.59
CA PHE A 231 -5.92 -6.95 -7.50
C PHE A 231 -6.48 -5.56 -7.71
N ASN A 232 -7.77 -5.41 -7.47
CA ASN A 232 -8.48 -4.15 -7.38
C ASN A 232 -8.45 -3.64 -5.94
N ARG A 233 -7.93 -2.43 -5.76
CA ARG A 233 -7.79 -1.69 -4.50
C ARG A 233 -8.47 -0.32 -4.58
N THR A 234 -9.66 -0.27 -5.18
CA THR A 234 -10.54 0.91 -5.19
C THR A 234 -10.96 1.36 -3.79
N ASP A 235 -10.71 0.54 -2.75
CA ASP A 235 -10.87 0.88 -1.34
C ASP A 235 -9.91 1.97 -0.85
N LEU A 236 -8.70 2.08 -1.43
CA LEU A 236 -7.70 3.04 -0.95
C LEU A 236 -8.06 4.50 -1.32
N HIS A 237 -8.10 5.42 -0.34
CA HIS A 237 -8.43 6.84 -0.57
C HIS A 237 -7.23 7.77 -0.78
N ALA A 238 -6.07 7.46 -0.21
CA ALA A 238 -4.88 8.31 -0.33
C ALA A 238 -4.40 8.52 -1.78
N SER A 239 -4.78 7.66 -2.72
CA SER A 239 -4.33 7.65 -4.13
C SER A 239 -5.37 8.10 -5.17
N GLY A 240 -6.37 8.91 -4.79
CA GLY A 240 -7.35 9.43 -5.74
C GLY A 240 -8.51 8.46 -5.98
N SER A 241 -8.55 7.74 -7.11
CA SER A 241 -9.64 6.77 -7.39
C SER A 241 -9.34 5.35 -6.89
N GLY A 242 -8.23 5.16 -6.18
CA GLY A 242 -7.77 3.90 -5.63
C GLY A 242 -6.52 3.37 -6.32
N GLU A 243 -6.24 2.10 -6.12
CA GLU A 243 -5.10 1.41 -6.71
C GLU A 243 -5.56 0.15 -7.46
N ALA A 244 -4.78 -0.28 -8.44
CA ALA A 244 -4.78 -1.66 -8.90
C ALA A 244 -3.34 -2.17 -8.95
N ARG A 245 -3.15 -3.47 -8.70
CA ARG A 245 -1.82 -4.06 -8.60
C ARG A 245 -1.65 -5.35 -9.37
N PHE A 246 -0.45 -5.55 -9.89
CA PHE A 246 0.03 -6.81 -10.43
C PHE A 246 1.06 -7.40 -9.46
N VAL A 247 0.83 -8.63 -9.01
CA VAL A 247 1.76 -9.33 -8.12
C VAL A 247 2.47 -10.40 -8.91
N PHE A 248 3.80 -10.32 -9.00
CA PHE A 248 4.64 -11.34 -9.61
C PHE A 248 5.42 -12.12 -8.56
N GLY A 249 5.76 -13.37 -8.87
CA GLY A 249 6.52 -14.26 -8.00
C GLY A 249 7.69 -14.94 -8.70
N ILE A 250 8.68 -15.35 -7.89
CA ILE A 250 9.75 -16.28 -8.26
C ILE A 250 9.89 -17.33 -7.18
N ILE A 251 9.93 -18.60 -7.60
CA ILE A 251 10.40 -19.73 -6.77
C ILE A 251 11.57 -20.41 -7.50
N PRO A 252 12.79 -20.43 -6.94
CA PRO A 252 13.87 -21.24 -7.48
C PRO A 252 13.54 -22.73 -7.31
N ARG A 253 13.69 -23.52 -8.39
CA ARG A 253 13.43 -24.98 -8.39
C ARG A 253 14.13 -25.75 -7.26
N ASN A 254 15.25 -25.25 -6.74
CA ASN A 254 16.07 -25.91 -5.71
C ASN A 254 15.96 -25.26 -4.32
N ARG A 255 15.10 -24.25 -4.13
CA ARG A 255 14.95 -23.53 -2.84
C ARG A 255 13.49 -23.12 -2.60
N PRO A 256 12.61 -24.05 -2.20
CA PRO A 256 11.17 -23.76 -2.04
C PRO A 256 10.86 -22.75 -0.93
N VAL A 257 11.80 -22.47 -0.02
CA VAL A 257 11.65 -21.48 1.06
C VAL A 257 12.25 -20.10 0.72
N ALA A 258 12.90 -19.96 -0.44
CA ALA A 258 13.51 -18.70 -0.87
C ALA A 258 12.68 -18.12 -2.00
N GLY A 259 11.69 -17.30 -1.66
CA GLY A 259 10.78 -16.65 -2.60
C GLY A 259 11.09 -15.16 -2.78
N MET A 260 10.59 -14.61 -3.87
CA MET A 260 10.49 -13.17 -4.07
C MET A 260 9.15 -12.85 -4.70
N THR A 261 8.49 -11.81 -4.22
CA THR A 261 7.42 -11.15 -4.99
C THR A 261 7.84 -9.75 -5.40
N VAL A 262 7.36 -9.33 -6.58
CA VAL A 262 7.43 -7.96 -7.07
C VAL A 262 6.01 -7.48 -7.34
N ILE A 263 5.62 -6.39 -6.72
CA ILE A 263 4.26 -5.87 -6.75
C ILE A 263 4.32 -4.51 -7.45
N PHE A 264 3.67 -4.41 -8.59
CA PHE A 264 3.46 -3.13 -9.27
C PHE A 264 2.14 -2.56 -8.79
N GLU A 265 2.17 -1.44 -8.09
CA GLU A 265 0.98 -0.79 -7.54
C GLU A 265 0.71 0.50 -8.31
N TYR A 266 -0.33 0.47 -9.13
CA TYR A 266 -0.74 1.57 -9.99
C TYR A 266 -1.83 2.38 -9.32
N ARG A 267 -1.69 3.70 -9.34
CA ARG A 267 -2.79 4.61 -9.05
C ARG A 267 -3.84 4.44 -10.15
N LEU A 268 -5.12 4.51 -9.79
CA LEU A 268 -6.22 4.49 -10.75
C LEU A 268 -6.50 5.92 -11.24
N PRO A 269 -6.09 6.27 -12.48
CA PRO A 269 -6.17 7.64 -12.95
C PRO A 269 -7.61 8.10 -13.14
N THR A 270 -7.80 9.42 -13.09
CA THR A 270 -9.06 10.08 -13.43
C THR A 270 -8.85 10.92 -14.68
N ASN A 271 -9.59 10.61 -15.74
CA ASN A 271 -9.46 11.23 -17.06
C ASN A 271 -10.82 11.19 -17.80
N ALA A 272 -10.82 11.48 -19.10
CA ALA A 272 -12.04 11.51 -19.91
C ALA A 272 -12.69 10.12 -20.12
N LEU A 273 -11.91 9.03 -20.03
CA LEU A 273 -12.39 7.65 -20.17
C LEU A 273 -12.89 7.07 -18.84
N VAL A 274 -12.31 7.53 -17.73
CA VAL A 274 -12.67 7.12 -16.37
C VAL A 274 -12.74 8.33 -15.47
N THR A 275 -13.96 8.78 -15.17
CA THR A 275 -14.22 10.10 -14.57
C THR A 275 -14.08 10.15 -13.05
N ASP A 276 -14.19 9.00 -12.39
CA ASP A 276 -14.11 8.90 -10.93
C ASP A 276 -13.93 7.43 -10.48
N ARG A 277 -13.83 7.25 -9.18
CA ARG A 277 -13.77 5.94 -8.51
C ARG A 277 -14.99 5.06 -8.77
N LEU A 278 -16.20 5.63 -8.84
CA LEU A 278 -17.39 4.83 -9.08
C LEU A 278 -17.35 4.20 -10.47
N ASN A 279 -16.80 4.92 -11.47
CA ASN A 279 -16.57 4.35 -12.78
C ASN A 279 -15.57 3.19 -12.75
N TRP A 280 -14.46 3.30 -12.01
CA TRP A 280 -13.54 2.17 -11.78
C TRP A 280 -14.22 0.97 -11.11
N ILE A 281 -14.95 1.21 -10.02
CA ILE A 281 -15.69 0.18 -9.30
C ILE A 281 -16.69 -0.52 -10.22
N THR A 282 -17.44 0.24 -11.03
CA THR A 282 -18.44 -0.31 -11.95
C THR A 282 -17.80 -1.18 -13.03
N ARG A 283 -16.61 -0.78 -13.53
CA ARG A 283 -15.85 -1.57 -14.52
C ARG A 283 -15.38 -2.90 -13.95
N PHE A 284 -14.73 -2.88 -12.79
CA PHE A 284 -14.34 -4.12 -12.12
C PHE A 284 -15.55 -4.98 -11.76
N HIS A 285 -16.67 -4.37 -11.35
CA HIS A 285 -17.89 -5.10 -11.03
C HIS A 285 -18.47 -5.87 -12.21
N ALA A 286 -18.40 -5.30 -13.41
CA ALA A 286 -18.90 -5.93 -14.63
C ALA A 286 -18.20 -7.27 -14.93
N LEU A 287 -16.95 -7.47 -14.48
CA LEU A 287 -16.23 -8.73 -14.64
C LEU A 287 -16.96 -9.93 -14.02
N GLY A 288 -17.70 -9.72 -12.92
CA GLY A 288 -18.48 -10.76 -12.24
C GLY A 288 -19.53 -11.43 -13.14
N GLN A 289 -19.95 -10.76 -14.22
CA GLN A 289 -20.93 -11.28 -15.17
C GLN A 289 -20.36 -12.33 -16.14
N TYR A 290 -19.04 -12.37 -16.30
CA TYR A 290 -18.38 -13.26 -17.25
C TYR A 290 -17.82 -14.51 -16.55
N PRO A 291 -17.97 -15.71 -17.14
CA PRO A 291 -17.17 -16.86 -16.71
C PRO A 291 -15.70 -16.62 -17.09
N PHE A 292 -14.78 -17.21 -16.31
CA PHE A 292 -13.36 -17.21 -16.68
C PHE A 292 -13.16 -17.79 -18.08
N GLY A 293 -12.22 -17.20 -18.83
CA GLY A 293 -11.94 -17.54 -20.22
C GLY A 293 -11.62 -16.31 -21.08
N ALA A 294 -11.59 -16.49 -22.39
CA ALA A 294 -11.13 -15.47 -23.33
C ALA A 294 -11.88 -14.13 -23.19
N GLN A 295 -13.21 -14.16 -23.09
CA GLN A 295 -14.02 -12.95 -22.94
C GLN A 295 -13.74 -12.21 -21.63
N TYR A 296 -13.69 -12.94 -20.51
CA TYR A 296 -13.31 -12.34 -19.22
C TYR A 296 -11.91 -11.71 -19.29
N ASN A 297 -10.95 -12.38 -19.93
CA ASN A 297 -9.58 -11.88 -20.08
C ASN A 297 -9.51 -10.65 -20.99
N GLU A 298 -10.35 -10.55 -22.02
CA GLU A 298 -10.47 -9.37 -22.87
C GLU A 298 -11.00 -8.17 -22.06
N GLU A 299 -12.09 -8.36 -21.33
CA GLU A 299 -12.72 -7.32 -20.49
C GLU A 299 -11.77 -6.86 -19.37
N LEU A 300 -11.08 -7.79 -18.72
CA LEU A 300 -10.06 -7.47 -17.73
C LEU A 300 -8.90 -6.70 -18.37
N GLN A 301 -8.48 -7.06 -19.59
CA GLN A 301 -7.42 -6.35 -20.28
C GLN A 301 -7.81 -4.90 -20.55
N GLU A 302 -9.03 -4.65 -21.06
CA GLU A 302 -9.54 -3.29 -21.29
C GLU A 302 -9.47 -2.43 -20.02
N ILE A 303 -9.75 -3.01 -18.85
CA ILE A 303 -9.62 -2.32 -17.56
C ILE A 303 -8.15 -2.08 -17.23
N THR A 304 -7.29 -3.09 -17.36
CA THR A 304 -5.87 -2.97 -16.99
C THR A 304 -5.10 -1.98 -17.86
N ASP A 305 -5.42 -1.93 -19.16
CA ASP A 305 -4.78 -1.03 -20.13
C ASP A 305 -4.96 0.45 -19.75
N LEU A 306 -6.07 0.80 -19.08
CA LEU A 306 -6.38 2.15 -18.64
C LEU A 306 -5.43 2.69 -17.55
N PHE A 307 -4.63 1.83 -16.90
CA PHE A 307 -3.67 2.25 -15.88
C PHE A 307 -2.24 1.71 -16.09
N THR A 308 -2.03 0.65 -16.89
CA THR A 308 -0.68 0.10 -17.13
C THR A 308 0.03 0.77 -18.30
N GLN A 309 -0.71 1.27 -19.29
CA GLN A 309 -0.12 1.84 -20.51
C GLN A 309 0.58 3.17 -20.24
N ARG A 310 1.69 3.41 -20.94
CA ARG A 310 2.31 4.73 -20.96
C ARG A 310 1.30 5.76 -21.47
N GLY A 311 1.12 6.84 -20.72
CA GLY A 311 0.16 7.89 -21.03
C GLY A 311 -1.23 7.67 -20.44
N ALA A 312 -1.44 6.58 -19.69
CA ALA A 312 -2.66 6.36 -18.88
C ALA A 312 -2.98 7.56 -17.97
N GLU A 313 -1.94 8.28 -17.54
CA GLU A 313 -2.04 9.52 -16.81
C GLU A 313 -1.01 10.53 -17.33
N ARG A 314 -1.37 11.82 -17.27
CA ARG A 314 -0.51 12.91 -17.74
C ARG A 314 0.79 12.93 -16.92
N SER A 315 1.92 13.06 -17.61
CA SER A 315 3.19 13.19 -16.90
C SER A 315 3.26 14.48 -16.10
N THR A 316 3.62 14.35 -14.83
CA THR A 316 3.86 15.43 -13.87
C THR A 316 5.10 15.10 -13.03
N MET A 317 5.53 15.99 -12.13
CA MET A 317 6.63 15.66 -11.22
C MET A 317 6.29 14.48 -10.28
N GLY A 318 5.01 14.33 -9.90
CA GLY A 318 4.52 13.19 -9.13
C GLY A 318 4.11 11.98 -9.97
N ASN A 319 4.24 12.08 -11.29
CA ASN A 319 3.97 11.02 -12.26
C ASN A 319 4.95 11.14 -13.43
N PRO A 320 6.22 10.77 -13.22
CA PRO A 320 7.19 10.81 -14.29
C PRO A 320 6.99 9.66 -15.28
N ASN A 321 7.63 9.76 -16.44
CA ASN A 321 7.57 8.79 -17.54
C ASN A 321 6.16 8.53 -18.13
N ALA A 322 5.17 9.34 -17.74
CA ALA A 322 3.74 9.15 -18.04
C ALA A 322 3.22 7.77 -17.56
N SER A 323 3.68 7.31 -16.40
CA SER A 323 3.33 6.02 -15.80
C SER A 323 2.40 6.22 -14.61
N ALA A 324 1.23 5.58 -14.59
CA ALA A 324 0.36 5.64 -13.41
C ALA A 324 0.88 4.83 -12.22
N LEU A 325 2.09 4.23 -12.29
CA LEU A 325 2.72 3.56 -11.17
C LEU A 325 2.79 4.52 -9.97
N GLY A 326 2.23 4.11 -8.83
CA GLY A 326 2.42 4.78 -7.55
C GLY A 326 3.75 4.33 -6.95
N GLN A 327 3.89 3.01 -6.80
CA GLN A 327 5.09 2.39 -6.23
C GLN A 327 5.29 0.97 -6.76
N LEU A 328 6.54 0.50 -6.69
CA LEU A 328 6.89 -0.89 -6.85
C LEU A 328 7.36 -1.42 -5.50
N ARG A 329 6.84 -2.57 -5.08
CA ARG A 329 7.22 -3.18 -3.80
C ARG A 329 7.81 -4.55 -4.00
N THR A 330 8.83 -4.89 -3.22
CA THR A 330 9.38 -6.24 -3.20
C THR A 330 9.25 -6.87 -1.82
N SER A 331 9.06 -8.17 -1.80
CA SER A 331 9.09 -9.00 -0.60
C SER A 331 10.04 -10.14 -0.89
N GLU A 332 11.19 -10.19 -0.23
CA GLU A 332 12.28 -11.04 -0.67
C GLU A 332 12.98 -11.80 0.45
N THR A 333 13.18 -13.08 0.17
CA THR A 333 14.12 -13.97 0.85
C THR A 333 15.12 -14.56 -0.14
N LEU A 334 14.81 -14.46 -1.44
CA LEU A 334 15.64 -14.94 -2.55
C LEU A 334 17.01 -14.26 -2.61
N LEU A 335 17.09 -12.96 -2.31
CA LEU A 335 18.31 -12.17 -2.52
C LEU A 335 19.29 -12.27 -1.34
N GLY A 336 19.12 -13.27 -0.47
CA GLY A 336 19.99 -13.51 0.67
C GLY A 336 19.82 -12.49 1.79
N GLY A 337 20.41 -12.81 2.95
CA GLY A 337 20.20 -12.08 4.20
C GLY A 337 18.94 -12.54 4.91
N ALA A 338 19.08 -13.35 5.96
CA ALA A 338 18.08 -13.29 7.03
C ALA A 338 18.36 -11.98 7.79
N PRO A 339 17.35 -11.18 8.13
CA PRO A 339 15.90 -11.41 7.96
C PRO A 339 15.34 -11.14 6.55
N TRP A 340 14.11 -11.62 6.29
CA TRP A 340 13.27 -11.21 5.16
C TRP A 340 13.21 -9.69 5.10
N SER A 341 13.13 -9.14 3.88
CA SER A 341 12.86 -7.71 3.71
C SER A 341 11.73 -7.42 2.75
N TRP A 342 10.99 -6.37 3.11
CA TRP A 342 10.05 -5.70 2.26
C TRP A 342 10.54 -4.30 1.94
N ARG A 343 10.55 -3.94 0.67
CA ARG A 343 11.07 -2.66 0.16
C ARG A 343 10.09 -2.00 -0.76
N GLU A 344 10.16 -0.68 -0.78
CA GLU A 344 9.34 0.18 -1.63
C GLU A 344 10.23 1.01 -2.55
N PHE A 345 9.84 1.11 -3.81
CA PHE A 345 10.56 1.83 -4.86
C PHE A 345 9.63 2.79 -5.58
N HIS A 346 10.08 4.03 -5.76
CA HIS A 346 9.32 5.06 -6.45
C HIS A 346 10.07 5.48 -7.72
N LEU A 347 9.33 5.95 -8.73
CA LEU A 347 9.95 6.61 -9.87
C LEU A 347 10.43 8.00 -9.44
N VAL A 348 11.76 8.17 -9.37
CA VAL A 348 12.38 9.44 -8.98
C VAL A 348 12.99 10.10 -10.22
N PRO A 349 12.58 11.34 -10.57
CA PRO A 349 13.19 12.10 -11.66
C PRO A 349 14.68 12.36 -11.42
N GLU A 350 15.51 12.13 -12.43
CA GLU A 350 16.92 12.47 -12.36
C GLU A 350 17.12 13.99 -12.31
N PRO A 351 18.13 14.51 -11.58
CA PRO A 351 18.36 15.96 -11.45
C PRO A 351 18.58 16.69 -12.77
N THR A 352 18.99 15.96 -13.81
CA THR A 352 19.36 16.50 -15.13
C THR A 352 18.25 16.46 -16.17
N GLY A 353 17.04 15.95 -15.86
CA GLY A 353 15.97 15.87 -16.86
C GLY A 353 14.62 15.31 -16.42
N TYR A 354 13.79 14.93 -17.40
CA TYR A 354 12.42 14.39 -17.20
C TYR A 354 12.38 12.85 -17.14
N GLN A 355 13.53 12.18 -17.19
CA GLN A 355 13.60 10.73 -17.05
C GLN A 355 13.59 10.37 -15.58
N ALA A 356 12.74 9.42 -15.18
CA ALA A 356 12.75 8.87 -13.83
C ALA A 356 13.11 7.39 -13.83
N PHE A 357 13.77 6.96 -12.76
CA PHE A 357 14.15 5.58 -12.52
C PHE A 357 13.61 5.12 -11.18
N LEU A 358 13.44 3.81 -11.01
CA LEU A 358 13.05 3.24 -9.72
C LEU A 358 14.20 3.41 -8.72
N ARG A 359 13.93 4.11 -7.63
CA ARG A 359 14.85 4.29 -6.50
C ARG A 359 14.18 3.79 -5.23
N LEU A 360 14.99 3.21 -4.34
CA LEU A 360 14.52 2.79 -3.03
C LEU A 360 13.98 4.01 -2.27
N ALA A 361 12.77 3.89 -1.75
CA ALA A 361 12.04 4.93 -1.03
C ALA A 361 11.91 4.56 0.45
N LEU A 362 11.26 5.45 1.22
CA LEU A 362 10.83 5.13 2.58
C LEU A 362 9.77 4.02 2.52
N ALA A 363 9.84 3.06 3.43
CA ALA A 363 8.80 2.06 3.61
C ALA A 363 7.59 2.71 4.31
N ALA A 364 6.48 2.87 3.58
CA ALA A 364 5.29 3.53 4.10
C ALA A 364 4.79 2.86 5.40
N GLN A 365 4.42 3.67 6.39
CA GLN A 365 3.94 3.23 7.72
C GLN A 365 4.85 2.20 8.42
N THR A 366 6.13 2.14 8.09
CA THR A 366 7.04 1.15 8.65
C THR A 366 8.25 1.83 9.28
N PRO A 367 8.36 1.85 10.63
CA PRO A 367 9.53 2.38 11.30
C PRO A 367 10.74 1.47 11.06
N ASP A 368 11.94 2.05 11.11
CA ASP A 368 13.17 1.24 11.11
C ASP A 368 13.22 0.32 12.35
N GLN A 369 13.68 -0.92 12.15
CA GLN A 369 13.72 -1.94 13.22
C GLN A 369 14.59 -1.52 14.42
N GLN A 370 15.56 -0.62 14.22
CA GLN A 370 16.43 -0.08 15.27
C GLN A 370 15.68 0.80 16.27
N LEU A 371 14.49 1.31 15.91
CA LEU A 371 13.67 2.15 16.78
C LEU A 371 12.91 1.36 17.85
N ASN A 372 13.15 0.05 17.97
CA ASN A 372 12.51 -0.76 19.00
C ASN A 372 13.02 -0.36 20.40
N GLY A 373 12.13 0.18 21.22
CA GLY A 373 12.48 0.76 22.53
C GLY A 373 13.04 2.19 22.47
N ASP A 374 13.00 2.85 21.30
CA ASP A 374 13.39 4.26 21.18
C ASP A 374 12.41 5.20 21.90
N ALA A 375 12.95 6.18 22.63
CA ALA A 375 12.17 7.09 23.47
C ALA A 375 11.33 8.11 22.67
N ALA A 376 11.79 8.51 21.48
CA ALA A 376 11.05 9.45 20.64
C ALA A 376 9.88 8.75 19.97
N LEU A 377 10.09 7.53 19.46
CA LEU A 377 9.01 6.71 18.94
C LEU A 377 8.00 6.38 20.04
N GLU A 378 8.45 5.96 21.23
CA GLU A 378 7.56 5.74 22.38
C GLU A 378 6.71 6.97 22.72
N SER A 379 7.34 8.15 22.77
CA SER A 379 6.65 9.42 23.04
C SER A 379 5.59 9.71 21.98
N PHE A 380 5.90 9.45 20.71
CA PHE A 380 4.93 9.56 19.61
C PHE A 380 3.75 8.60 19.78
N LEU A 381 4.01 7.33 20.12
CA LEU A 381 2.96 6.33 20.34
C LEU A 381 2.03 6.73 21.48
N LEU A 382 2.58 7.21 22.60
CA LEU A 382 1.80 7.64 23.75
C LEU A 382 0.98 8.90 23.46
N ALA A 383 1.57 9.88 22.75
CA ALA A 383 0.87 11.11 22.37
C ALA A 383 -0.25 10.88 21.35
N ASN A 384 -0.16 9.83 20.54
CA ASN A 384 -1.13 9.51 19.48
C ASN A 384 -1.93 8.24 19.75
N ARG A 385 -1.93 7.76 20.99
CA ARG A 385 -2.49 6.47 21.42
C ARG A 385 -3.83 6.15 20.77
N THR A 386 -4.75 7.10 20.82
CA THR A 386 -6.14 6.90 20.41
C THR A 386 -6.29 6.74 18.91
N GLY A 387 -5.58 7.56 18.13
CA GLY A 387 -5.57 7.44 16.68
C GLY A 387 -4.79 6.22 16.19
N ILE A 388 -3.76 5.78 16.92
CA ILE A 388 -3.06 4.52 16.63
C ILE A 388 -3.96 3.33 16.91
N ILE A 389 -4.62 3.26 18.07
CA ILE A 389 -5.54 2.13 18.37
C ILE A 389 -6.71 2.11 17.38
N ALA A 390 -7.19 3.27 16.95
CA ALA A 390 -8.23 3.38 15.94
C ALA A 390 -7.75 3.21 14.49
N GLY A 391 -6.45 3.04 14.23
CA GLY A 391 -5.94 2.79 12.88
C GLY A 391 -5.96 3.99 11.92
N VAL A 392 -5.92 5.22 12.44
CA VAL A 392 -6.08 6.46 11.66
C VAL A 392 -4.91 7.43 11.77
N THR A 393 -3.95 7.17 12.67
CA THR A 393 -2.76 8.03 12.80
C THR A 393 -1.64 7.53 11.90
N PRO A 394 -1.23 8.30 10.87
CA PRO A 394 -0.03 7.98 10.13
C PRO A 394 1.21 8.18 11.01
N LEU A 395 2.17 7.28 10.90
CA LEU A 395 3.50 7.44 11.50
C LEU A 395 4.22 8.68 10.95
N ASP A 396 4.92 9.41 11.82
CA ASP A 396 5.77 10.53 11.41
C ASP A 396 6.91 10.04 10.50
N ALA A 397 7.13 10.76 9.39
CA ALA A 397 8.14 10.43 8.39
C ALA A 397 9.56 10.30 8.98
N GLN A 398 9.87 10.96 10.09
CA GLN A 398 11.18 10.84 10.75
C GLN A 398 11.48 9.42 11.25
N PHE A 399 10.47 8.60 11.51
CA PHE A 399 10.65 7.23 12.01
C PHE A 399 10.78 6.20 10.89
N LEU A 400 10.39 6.54 9.65
CA LEU A 400 10.29 5.58 8.56
C LEU A 400 11.67 5.06 8.13
N GLY A 401 11.80 3.74 8.01
CA GLY A 401 12.98 3.07 7.48
C GLY A 401 12.94 2.94 5.95
N GLY A 402 14.02 2.43 5.34
CA GLY A 402 14.04 2.06 3.92
C GLY A 402 13.50 0.66 3.62
N GLU A 403 13.21 -0.12 4.66
CA GLU A 403 12.67 -1.47 4.54
C GLU A 403 11.93 -1.91 5.80
N ALA A 404 11.09 -2.94 5.65
CA ALA A 404 10.59 -3.71 6.77
C ALA A 404 11.41 -5.00 6.90
N GLU A 405 11.89 -5.29 8.10
CA GLU A 405 12.61 -6.53 8.40
C GLU A 405 11.75 -7.50 9.22
N GLY A 406 11.90 -8.79 8.94
CA GLY A 406 11.16 -9.81 9.68
C GLY A 406 11.74 -11.21 9.54
N SER A 407 11.48 -12.06 10.52
CA SER A 407 11.92 -13.45 10.42
C SER A 407 10.80 -14.32 9.86
N ILE A 408 11.11 -15.04 8.79
CA ILE A 408 10.18 -16.00 8.18
C ILE A 408 9.98 -17.26 9.06
N VAL A 409 10.90 -17.50 10.00
CA VAL A 409 10.76 -18.45 11.11
C VAL A 409 10.19 -17.67 12.29
N PRO A 410 9.23 -18.20 13.10
CA PRO A 410 8.66 -17.48 14.23
C PRO A 410 9.74 -16.81 15.08
N SER A 411 9.92 -15.50 14.91
CA SER A 411 10.75 -14.68 15.76
C SER A 411 9.85 -14.13 16.84
N ALA A 412 10.28 -14.25 18.09
CA ALA A 412 9.67 -13.54 19.21
C ALA A 412 9.96 -12.02 19.15
N THR A 413 10.39 -11.48 18.00
CA THR A 413 10.75 -10.06 17.86
C THR A 413 9.47 -9.25 17.82
N LYS A 414 9.16 -8.63 18.94
CA LYS A 414 7.99 -7.79 19.15
C LYS A 414 8.45 -6.35 19.30
N TRP A 415 7.61 -5.39 18.91
CA TRP A 415 7.77 -4.02 19.38
C TRP A 415 7.63 -3.98 20.90
N VAL A 416 8.60 -3.39 21.60
CA VAL A 416 8.62 -3.28 23.06
C VAL A 416 8.99 -1.86 23.45
N PHE A 417 8.04 -1.17 24.08
CA PHE A 417 8.21 0.16 24.64
C PHE A 417 7.76 0.13 26.11
N PRO A 418 8.60 0.53 27.09
CA PRO A 418 8.29 0.43 28.52
C PRO A 418 6.94 1.03 28.96
N GLY A 419 6.50 2.12 28.32
CA GLY A 419 5.27 2.85 28.63
C GLY A 419 4.07 2.47 27.75
N ALA A 420 4.25 1.73 26.66
CA ALA A 420 3.14 1.31 25.80
C ALA A 420 2.50 0.02 26.33
N ASP A 421 1.20 0.06 26.63
CA ASP A 421 0.46 -1.15 26.98
C ASP A 421 0.18 -2.02 25.76
N GLU A 422 -0.28 -3.26 26.02
CA GLU A 422 -0.48 -4.25 24.96
C GLU A 422 -1.46 -3.80 23.86
N PRO A 423 -2.61 -3.16 24.16
CA PRO A 423 -3.51 -2.65 23.11
C PRO A 423 -2.84 -1.65 22.17
N LEU A 424 -2.11 -0.65 22.70
CA LEU A 424 -1.43 0.34 21.87
C LEU A 424 -0.33 -0.31 21.03
N ARG A 425 0.50 -1.13 21.67
CA ARG A 425 1.61 -1.80 21.00
C ARG A 425 1.14 -2.79 19.94
N HIS A 426 0.06 -3.52 20.18
CA HIS A 426 -0.54 -4.45 19.21
C HIS A 426 -1.15 -3.73 18.02
N ALA A 427 -1.89 -2.64 18.27
CA ALA A 427 -2.43 -1.81 17.20
C ALA A 427 -1.31 -1.22 16.34
N PHE A 428 -0.24 -0.72 16.95
CA PHE A 428 0.93 -0.22 16.23
C PHE A 428 1.61 -1.34 15.41
N ALA A 429 1.81 -2.51 16.00
CA ALA A 429 2.40 -3.65 15.30
C ALA A 429 1.57 -4.07 14.09
N GLY A 430 0.24 -4.16 14.22
CA GLY A 430 -0.66 -4.52 13.12
C GLY A 430 -0.68 -3.51 11.96
N GLN A 431 -0.23 -2.27 12.18
CA GLN A 431 -0.17 -1.21 11.16
C GLN A 431 1.21 -1.08 10.50
N THR A 432 2.23 -1.78 11.00
CA THR A 432 3.61 -1.71 10.49
C THR A 432 3.97 -3.04 9.84
N CYS A 433 4.68 -3.02 8.71
CA CYS A 433 5.03 -4.27 8.02
C CYS A 433 5.91 -5.17 8.89
N ASN A 434 6.94 -4.62 9.54
CA ASN A 434 7.79 -5.37 10.47
C ASN A 434 7.10 -5.70 11.81
N GLY A 435 6.07 -4.98 12.24
CA GLY A 435 5.25 -5.44 13.37
C GLY A 435 4.44 -6.68 13.00
N CYS A 436 3.63 -6.56 11.94
CA CYS A 436 2.70 -7.59 11.50
C CYS A 436 3.40 -8.89 11.09
N HIS A 437 4.49 -8.79 10.31
CA HIS A 437 5.25 -9.94 9.80
C HIS A 437 6.25 -10.54 10.81
N ASN A 438 6.31 -10.04 12.05
CA ASN A 438 7.04 -10.70 13.13
C ASN A 438 6.06 -11.40 14.10
N ALA A 439 5.93 -10.91 15.33
CA ALA A 439 5.23 -11.62 16.40
C ALA A 439 3.69 -11.71 16.24
N GLU A 440 3.08 -11.01 15.28
CA GLU A 440 1.61 -10.93 15.19
C GLU A 440 0.98 -11.95 14.22
N THR A 441 1.72 -12.48 13.25
CA THR A 441 1.18 -13.37 12.20
C THR A 441 2.05 -14.63 12.01
N GLU A 442 2.04 -15.53 12.98
CA GLU A 442 3.00 -16.65 13.13
C GLU A 442 2.95 -17.79 12.07
N GLN A 443 2.73 -17.57 10.76
CA GLN A 443 2.81 -18.68 9.76
C GLN A 443 3.38 -18.28 8.40
N LEU A 444 4.24 -19.14 7.82
CA LEU A 444 4.85 -19.00 6.49
C LEU A 444 3.83 -18.78 5.35
N ALA A 445 2.70 -19.48 5.38
CA ALA A 445 1.64 -19.32 4.39
C ALA A 445 0.76 -18.08 4.64
N THR A 446 0.82 -17.49 5.84
CA THR A 446 0.22 -16.17 6.14
C THR A 446 1.21 -15.03 5.99
N PHE A 447 2.50 -15.33 5.90
CA PHE A 447 3.58 -14.37 5.85
C PHE A 447 3.60 -13.57 4.56
N TYR A 448 3.03 -14.07 3.47
CA TYR A 448 2.84 -13.29 2.24
C TYR A 448 1.35 -13.03 2.06
N HIS A 449 0.98 -11.86 1.53
CA HIS A 449 -0.38 -11.65 1.04
C HIS A 449 -0.71 -12.60 -0.12
N VAL A 450 0.25 -12.75 -1.04
CA VAL A 450 0.23 -13.71 -2.15
C VAL A 450 1.52 -14.50 -2.08
N ALA A 451 1.44 -15.75 -1.64
CA ALA A 451 2.60 -16.58 -1.41
C ALA A 451 3.19 -17.05 -2.74
N PRO A 452 4.46 -16.69 -3.06
CA PRO A 452 5.05 -17.06 -4.33
C PRO A 452 5.27 -18.57 -4.47
N PHE A 453 5.33 -19.31 -3.35
CA PHE A 453 5.61 -20.75 -3.28
C PHE A 453 4.37 -21.62 -3.05
N ALA A 454 3.20 -21.02 -2.86
CA ALA A 454 1.99 -21.78 -2.60
C ALA A 454 1.44 -22.40 -3.89
N VAL A 455 0.80 -23.55 -3.77
CA VAL A 455 0.11 -24.19 -4.91
C VAL A 455 -1.21 -23.45 -5.14
N PRO A 456 -1.47 -22.90 -6.34
CA PRO A 456 -2.67 -22.10 -6.59
C PRO A 456 -3.99 -22.87 -6.40
N GLY A 457 -4.02 -24.17 -6.70
CA GLY A 457 -5.27 -24.94 -6.74
C GLY A 457 -6.12 -24.58 -7.97
N PRO A 458 -7.29 -25.22 -8.17
CA PRO A 458 -8.08 -25.09 -9.39
C PRO A 458 -8.65 -23.68 -9.66
N ASP A 459 -8.90 -22.90 -8.62
CA ASP A 459 -9.43 -21.52 -8.68
C ASP A 459 -8.36 -20.46 -8.35
N GLY A 460 -7.11 -20.88 -8.21
CA GLY A 460 -5.98 -20.02 -7.89
C GLY A 460 -5.90 -19.53 -6.44
N THR A 461 -6.95 -19.68 -5.63
CA THR A 461 -7.05 -19.08 -4.29
C THR A 461 -6.08 -19.66 -3.26
N GLY A 462 -5.44 -20.79 -3.58
CA GLY A 462 -4.40 -21.42 -2.78
C GLY A 462 -3.16 -20.56 -2.57
N VAL A 463 -2.90 -19.57 -3.43
CA VAL A 463 -1.79 -18.63 -3.24
C VAL A 463 -2.08 -17.51 -2.22
N LEU A 464 -3.33 -17.31 -1.85
CA LEU A 464 -3.73 -16.22 -0.96
C LEU A 464 -3.63 -16.64 0.52
N SER A 465 -3.08 -15.76 1.35
CA SER A 465 -3.09 -15.97 2.80
C SER A 465 -4.48 -15.92 3.41
N ASN A 466 -4.61 -16.49 4.61
CA ASN A 466 -5.85 -16.38 5.39
C ASN A 466 -6.19 -14.94 5.73
N PHE A 467 -5.18 -14.10 6.02
CA PHE A 467 -5.40 -12.66 6.21
C PHE A 467 -6.07 -12.03 5.00
N VAL A 468 -5.57 -12.31 3.78
CA VAL A 468 -6.18 -11.77 2.56
C VAL A 468 -7.60 -12.30 2.38
N LYS A 469 -7.82 -13.60 2.55
CA LYS A 469 -9.13 -14.25 2.32
C LYS A 469 -10.20 -13.88 3.35
N GLN A 470 -9.80 -13.72 4.62
CA GLN A 470 -10.74 -13.59 5.74
C GLN A 470 -10.88 -12.14 6.24
N VAL A 471 -9.89 -11.28 5.97
CA VAL A 471 -9.90 -9.88 6.44
C VAL A 471 -10.01 -8.93 5.24
N GLU A 472 -9.04 -8.95 4.34
CA GLU A 472 -8.95 -7.92 3.29
C GLU A 472 -10.03 -8.05 2.22
N ILE A 473 -10.28 -9.27 1.70
CA ILE A 473 -11.29 -9.48 0.66
C ILE A 473 -12.70 -9.12 1.17
N PRO A 474 -13.18 -9.63 2.33
CA PRO A 474 -14.49 -9.26 2.84
C PRO A 474 -14.66 -7.76 3.07
N ARG A 475 -13.62 -7.08 3.59
CA ARG A 475 -13.60 -5.62 3.77
C ARG A 475 -13.76 -4.90 2.43
N ARG A 476 -13.01 -5.30 1.41
CA ARG A 476 -13.07 -4.70 0.05
C ARG A 476 -14.40 -4.98 -0.64
N VAL A 477 -14.97 -6.17 -0.47
CA VAL A 477 -16.33 -6.50 -0.95
C VAL A 477 -17.34 -5.55 -0.33
N SER A 478 -17.32 -5.40 1.00
CA SER A 478 -18.22 -4.48 1.73
C SER A 478 -18.06 -3.03 1.26
N PHE A 479 -16.83 -2.58 1.07
CA PHE A 479 -16.55 -1.26 0.49
C PHE A 479 -17.18 -1.12 -0.91
N MET A 480 -16.92 -2.07 -1.81
CA MET A 480 -17.41 -2.04 -3.18
C MET A 480 -18.94 -2.04 -3.25
N GLN A 481 -19.59 -2.89 -2.45
CA GLN A 481 -21.05 -2.95 -2.31
C GLN A 481 -21.64 -1.63 -1.80
N ASN A 482 -21.00 -1.02 -0.81
CA ASN A 482 -21.37 0.31 -0.32
C ASN A 482 -21.28 1.36 -1.44
N ARG A 483 -20.18 1.36 -2.20
CA ARG A 483 -20.00 2.31 -3.29
C ARG A 483 -21.00 2.15 -4.43
N LEU A 484 -21.38 0.91 -4.76
CA LEU A 484 -22.36 0.60 -5.81
C LEU A 484 -23.81 0.95 -5.43
N THR A 485 -24.12 1.03 -4.14
CA THR A 485 -25.49 1.28 -3.65
C THR A 485 -25.77 2.71 -3.24
N CYS A 486 -24.74 3.51 -2.95
CA CYS A 486 -24.94 4.83 -2.40
C CYS A 486 -25.32 5.89 -3.46
N ALA A 487 -26.25 6.78 -3.10
CA ALA A 487 -26.60 7.96 -3.90
C ALA A 487 -25.64 9.13 -3.60
N PRO A 488 -24.99 9.75 -4.60
CA PRO A 488 -24.02 10.84 -4.39
C PRO A 488 -24.59 12.04 -3.61
N LEU A 489 -25.89 12.32 -3.74
CA LEU A 489 -26.58 13.45 -3.12
C LEU A 489 -26.81 13.28 -1.60
N ALA A 490 -26.60 12.09 -1.04
CA ALA A 490 -26.89 11.79 0.36
C ALA A 490 -25.66 11.82 1.29
N GLY A 491 -24.46 12.14 0.79
CA GLY A 491 -23.23 12.19 1.61
C GLY A 491 -22.68 10.83 2.09
N ASN A 492 -23.41 9.73 1.86
CA ASN A 492 -23.03 8.36 2.24
C ASN A 492 -21.90 7.75 1.37
N CYS A 493 -21.45 8.50 0.37
CA CYS A 493 -20.31 8.22 -0.51
C CYS A 493 -19.08 9.08 -0.17
N SER A 494 -19.08 9.86 0.91
CA SER A 494 -17.88 10.63 1.21
C SER A 494 -16.71 9.68 1.50
N PRO A 495 -15.51 9.93 0.95
CA PRO A 495 -14.28 9.34 1.49
C PRO A 495 -14.30 9.47 3.02
N GLY A 496 -14.06 8.39 3.75
CA GLY A 496 -14.06 8.43 5.21
C GLY A 496 -12.86 9.21 5.77
N SER A 497 -12.60 9.06 7.07
CA SER A 497 -11.48 9.73 7.79
C SER A 497 -10.07 9.25 7.40
N GLU A 498 -9.89 8.62 6.24
CA GLU A 498 -8.60 8.19 5.75
C GLU A 498 -7.66 9.40 5.57
N SER A 499 -6.42 9.27 6.05
CA SER A 499 -5.37 10.27 5.88
C SER A 499 -5.24 10.68 4.41
N VAL A 500 -5.27 11.99 4.14
CA VAL A 500 -5.08 12.58 2.78
C VAL A 500 -3.59 12.63 2.39
N VAL A 501 -2.69 12.08 3.20
CA VAL A 501 -1.25 12.17 2.93
C VAL A 501 -0.81 11.05 1.99
N PRO A 502 -0.15 11.37 0.86
CA PRO A 502 0.34 10.40 -0.13
C PRO A 502 1.48 9.53 0.38
#